data_AF-A0A4P8HVY2-F1
#
_entry.id   AF-A0A4P8HVY2-F1
#
_cell.length_a   1.000
_cell.length_b   1.000
_cell.length_c   1.000
_cell.angle_alpha   90.00
_cell.angle_beta   90.00
_cell.angle_gamma   90.00
#
_symmetry.space_group_name_H-M   'P 1'
#
loop_
_entity.id
_entity.type
_entity.pdbx_description
1 polymer ?
#
loop_
_entity_poly.entity_id
_entity_poly.type
_entity_poly.pdbx_seq_one_letter_code
_entity_poly.pdbx_strand_id
1 'polypeptide(L)'
;MGTWQDFLRYVDQLRGKSHQKVPGAVMICFVNRYFKPADAIKYRIEHDGKVTAGTTTVTTNTVEIKPDSLQPISVYAWSRVRKAFKLIDKIPPLLDRPQLIYERMKTYKHESRTQQHPESLPREPGPRKAPPTSPIPKHSNDSTQQPQGVEPVKAKNQRGEPEHQTNRNIENIIKAAQLKTIFPSADVAYLENVAEELNANLEKYKLDTPLRRAHFFAQVRQEAGASLSPKQENLNYKPAVLIAKFSYYGEHANEASQDGRLDEVVKVEKIIGNKKKIIEREKTIKAANQQVIANKAYGGRGGNGPISSGDGWRFRGRGIFQLTLRDNYSTFNKEYPTYWADGAVDFLANPDKVCDFPYFIRSAVWYWVKHSAYVKADQGASDAAVNSITRIVNGRAMDAAAERRANFHELTYPAFK
;
A
#
# COMPACT_ATOMS: atom_id res chain seq x y z
N MET A 1 -12.68 19.05 16.79
CA MET A 1 -11.85 19.61 15.70
C MET A 1 -11.04 20.75 16.29
N GLY A 2 -9.74 20.89 15.98
CA GLY A 2 -8.94 22.05 16.41
C GLY A 2 -7.46 21.71 16.67
N THR A 3 -7.13 21.16 17.83
CA THR A 3 -5.78 21.27 18.41
C THR A 3 -4.60 20.73 17.57
N TRP A 4 -4.73 19.60 16.85
CA TRP A 4 -3.60 19.03 16.08
C TRP A 4 -3.42 19.66 14.69
N GLN A 5 -4.52 20.05 14.04
CA GLN A 5 -4.46 20.78 12.76
C GLN A 5 -3.89 22.17 12.99
N ASP A 6 -4.22 22.78 14.13
CA ASP A 6 -3.71 24.07 14.54
C ASP A 6 -2.23 24.00 14.94
N PHE A 7 -1.78 22.92 15.60
CA PHE A 7 -0.34 22.67 15.82
C PHE A 7 0.43 22.60 14.51
N LEU A 8 -0.01 21.78 13.54
CA LEU A 8 0.69 21.66 12.25
C LEU A 8 0.67 22.97 11.45
N ARG A 9 -0.41 23.76 11.53
CA ARG A 9 -0.51 25.09 10.89
C ARG A 9 0.35 26.15 11.57
N TYR A 10 0.41 26.17 12.90
CA TYR A 10 1.28 27.06 13.68
C TYR A 10 2.77 26.76 13.44
N VAL A 11 3.12 25.49 13.24
CA VAL A 11 4.48 25.03 12.93
C VAL A 11 4.96 25.48 11.54
N ASP A 12 4.07 25.56 10.55
CA ASP A 12 4.42 26.11 9.23
C ASP A 12 4.69 27.62 9.28
N GLN A 13 4.06 28.36 10.21
CA GLN A 13 4.25 29.80 10.37
C GLN A 13 5.56 30.18 11.08
N LEU A 14 6.14 29.31 11.89
CA LEU A 14 7.40 29.57 12.61
C LEU A 14 8.67 29.30 11.80
N ARG A 15 8.55 28.79 10.56
CA ARG A 15 9.68 28.65 9.62
C ARG A 15 10.09 30.03 9.10
N GLY A 16 10.93 30.73 9.85
CA GLY A 16 11.59 31.92 9.32
C GLY A 16 12.26 32.88 10.29
N LYS A 17 12.12 32.76 11.62
CA LYS A 17 12.70 33.74 12.55
C LYS A 17 13.10 33.14 13.89
N SER A 18 14.41 32.96 14.13
CA SER A 18 15.09 33.18 15.42
C SER A 18 16.56 32.69 15.36
N HIS A 19 17.47 33.41 16.01
CA HIS A 19 18.92 33.16 16.09
C HIS A 19 19.36 32.49 17.40
N GLN A 20 18.51 31.64 17.99
CA GLN A 20 18.88 30.85 19.16
C GLN A 20 18.36 29.43 19.00
N LYS A 21 19.30 28.48 18.93
CA LYS A 21 19.02 27.05 18.80
C LYS A 21 18.33 26.54 20.08
N VAL A 22 17.01 26.40 20.06
CA VAL A 22 16.21 25.96 21.21
C VAL A 22 15.53 24.61 20.93
N PRO A 23 15.30 23.77 21.96
CA PRO A 23 14.54 22.54 21.78
C PRO A 23 13.13 22.81 21.22
N GLY A 24 12.74 22.06 20.18
CA GLY A 24 11.40 22.14 19.60
C GLY A 24 10.34 21.46 20.49
N ALA A 25 9.10 21.94 20.39
CA ALA A 25 7.96 21.37 21.12
C ALA A 25 7.71 19.90 20.74
N VAL A 26 7.36 19.06 21.70
CA VAL A 26 7.09 17.63 21.53
C VAL A 26 5.64 17.36 21.88
N MET A 27 4.85 16.88 20.92
CA MET A 27 3.49 16.42 21.12
C MET A 27 3.47 14.90 21.32
N ILE A 28 3.01 14.44 22.48
CA ILE A 28 2.91 13.02 22.83
C ILE A 28 1.46 12.58 22.72
N CYS A 29 1.18 11.62 21.83
CA CYS A 29 -0.15 11.09 21.55
C CYS A 29 -0.29 9.66 22.09
N PHE A 30 -1.11 9.49 23.12
CA PHE A 30 -1.43 8.16 23.63
C PHE A 30 -2.49 7.51 22.73
N VAL A 31 -2.13 6.36 22.15
CA VAL A 31 -3.00 5.64 21.23
C VAL A 31 -3.06 4.16 21.56
N ASN A 32 -4.16 3.51 21.23
CA ASN A 32 -4.28 2.07 21.39
C ASN A 32 -3.52 1.34 20.26
N ARG A 33 -3.54 0.00 20.26
CA ARG A 33 -2.88 -0.82 19.23
C ARG A 33 -3.32 -0.54 17.79
N TYR A 34 -4.40 0.22 17.60
CA TYR A 34 -4.99 0.61 16.32
C TYR A 34 -4.81 2.10 16.01
N PHE A 35 -3.93 2.81 16.71
CA PHE A 35 -3.70 4.26 16.54
C PHE A 35 -4.92 5.14 16.79
N LYS A 36 -5.96 4.63 17.46
CA LYS A 36 -7.09 5.45 17.93
C LYS A 36 -6.77 6.08 19.30
N PRO A 37 -7.38 7.23 19.65
CA PRO A 37 -7.22 7.83 20.97
C PRO A 37 -7.38 6.80 22.08
N ALA A 38 -6.35 6.64 22.91
CA ALA A 38 -6.43 5.76 24.06
C ALA A 38 -7.16 6.50 25.18
N ASP A 39 -8.29 5.96 25.63
CA ASP A 39 -9.00 6.44 26.81
C ASP A 39 -8.33 5.92 28.10
N ALA A 40 -8.62 6.56 29.24
CA ALA A 40 -8.19 6.25 30.60
C ALA A 40 -6.74 5.76 30.83
N ILE A 41 -5.78 6.22 30.02
CA ILE A 41 -4.36 6.01 30.28
C ILE A 41 -3.92 7.06 31.29
N LYS A 42 -3.63 6.62 32.52
CA LYS A 42 -2.91 7.45 33.49
C LYS A 42 -1.46 7.57 33.04
N TYR A 43 -1.03 8.79 32.75
CA TYR A 43 0.33 9.09 32.32
C TYR A 43 1.02 10.04 33.30
N ARG A 44 2.35 10.00 33.25
CA ARG A 44 3.24 10.96 33.91
C ARG A 44 4.41 11.21 32.97
N ILE A 45 4.72 12.46 32.70
CA ILE A 45 5.78 12.89 31.80
C ILE A 45 6.72 13.78 32.62
N GLU A 46 8.02 13.52 32.52
CA GLU A 46 9.05 14.26 33.24
C GLU A 46 10.06 14.85 32.26
N HIS A 47 10.35 16.15 32.37
CA HIS A 47 11.38 16.82 31.59
C HIS A 47 11.87 18.06 32.35
N ASP A 48 13.16 18.39 32.28
CA ASP A 48 13.73 19.63 32.86
C ASP A 48 13.33 19.90 34.33
N GLY A 49 13.18 18.85 35.15
CA GLY A 49 12.71 18.97 36.54
C GLY A 49 11.20 19.24 36.69
N LYS A 50 10.45 19.37 35.59
CA LYS A 50 9.00 19.54 35.55
C LYS A 50 8.30 18.19 35.39
N VAL A 51 7.10 18.08 35.97
CA VAL A 51 6.26 16.89 35.90
C VAL A 51 4.86 17.25 35.39
N THR A 52 4.41 16.58 34.35
CA THR A 52 3.04 16.66 33.82
C THR A 52 2.36 15.32 33.97
N ALA A 53 1.21 15.25 34.65
CA ALA A 53 0.49 14.01 34.85
C ALA A 53 -1.00 14.20 34.56
N GLY A 54 -1.65 13.13 34.11
CA GLY A 54 -3.06 13.18 33.77
C GLY A 54 -3.62 11.82 33.42
N THR A 55 -4.87 11.83 33.00
CA THR A 55 -5.55 10.65 32.45
C THR A 55 -6.11 11.03 31.09
N THR A 56 -5.80 10.22 30.07
CA THR A 56 -6.29 10.48 28.73
C THR A 56 -7.79 10.24 28.62
N THR A 57 -8.44 10.94 27.70
CA THR A 57 -9.79 10.59 27.23
C THR A 57 -9.79 10.39 25.73
N VAL A 58 -10.90 9.93 25.16
CA VAL A 58 -11.08 9.84 23.70
C VAL A 58 -10.91 11.17 22.96
N THR A 59 -11.10 12.31 23.63
CA THR A 59 -10.93 13.67 23.05
C THR A 59 -9.68 14.39 23.56
N THR A 60 -9.06 13.92 24.65
CA THR A 60 -7.86 14.52 25.28
C THR A 60 -6.76 13.47 25.46
N ASN A 61 -6.29 12.89 24.35
CA ASN A 61 -5.24 11.85 24.36
C ASN A 61 -3.84 12.38 24.00
N THR A 62 -3.67 13.69 23.92
CA THR A 62 -2.43 14.34 23.48
C THR A 62 -1.89 15.28 24.57
N VAL A 63 -0.57 15.37 24.70
CA VAL A 63 0.12 16.24 25.65
C VAL A 63 1.23 16.99 24.93
N GLU A 64 1.19 18.32 24.92
CA GLU A 64 2.26 19.15 24.38
C GLU A 64 3.30 19.45 25.47
N ILE A 65 4.56 19.19 25.17
CA ILE A 65 5.71 19.48 26.02
C ILE A 65 6.60 20.50 25.32
N LYS A 66 6.99 21.55 26.04
CA LYS A 66 7.96 22.56 25.58
C LYS A 66 9.21 22.42 26.45
N PRO A 67 10.22 21.64 26.01
CA PRO A 67 11.42 21.42 26.79
C PRO A 67 12.35 22.64 26.75
N ASP A 68 13.02 22.91 27.86
CA ASP A 68 14.01 24.00 27.99
C ASP A 68 15.43 23.51 27.63
N SER A 69 15.63 22.18 27.59
CA SER A 69 16.90 21.55 27.25
C SER A 69 16.74 20.39 26.25
N LEU A 70 17.87 19.86 25.74
CA LEU A 70 17.88 18.65 24.90
C LEU A 70 17.91 17.35 25.74
N GLN A 71 17.71 17.43 27.05
CA GLN A 71 17.62 16.23 27.88
C GLN A 71 16.37 15.43 27.52
N PRO A 72 16.44 14.08 27.53
CA PRO A 72 15.30 13.24 27.14
C PRO A 72 14.07 13.46 28.03
N ILE A 73 12.92 13.63 27.39
CA ILE A 73 11.61 13.64 28.03
C ILE A 73 11.24 12.20 28.39
N SER A 74 11.06 11.91 29.67
CA SER A 74 10.70 10.57 30.16
C SER A 74 9.19 10.41 30.24
N VAL A 75 8.63 9.45 29.51
CA VAL A 75 7.19 9.19 29.46
C VAL A 75 6.86 7.93 30.23
N TYR A 76 5.90 8.01 31.15
CA TYR A 76 5.44 6.90 31.97
C TYR A 76 3.94 6.66 31.79
N ALA A 77 3.54 5.40 31.87
CA ALA A 77 2.14 5.00 31.96
C ALA A 77 1.90 4.10 33.18
N TRP A 78 0.74 4.26 33.81
CA TRP A 78 0.36 3.48 34.98
C TRP A 78 0.11 2.01 34.62
N SER A 79 0.79 1.09 35.30
CA SER A 79 0.53 -0.34 35.22
C SER A 79 -0.45 -0.75 36.33
N ARG A 80 -1.65 -1.21 35.95
CA ARG A 80 -2.61 -1.78 36.91
C ARG A 80 -2.08 -3.05 37.59
N VAL A 81 -1.27 -3.83 36.89
CA VAL A 81 -0.67 -5.08 37.41
C VAL A 81 0.39 -4.76 38.46
N ARG A 82 1.27 -3.79 38.18
CA ARG A 82 2.37 -3.42 39.09
C ARG A 82 1.98 -2.37 40.12
N LYS A 83 0.77 -1.79 40.00
CA LYS A 83 0.29 -0.64 40.80
C LYS A 83 1.31 0.50 40.88
N ALA A 84 1.98 0.78 39.77
CA ALA A 84 3.04 1.79 39.66
C ALA A 84 3.15 2.34 38.25
N PHE A 85 3.72 3.55 38.12
CA PHE A 85 4.11 4.12 36.83
C PHE A 85 5.31 3.34 36.26
N LYS A 86 5.19 2.92 34.99
CA LYS A 86 6.27 2.29 34.24
C LYS A 86 6.77 3.26 33.19
N LEU A 87 8.09 3.44 33.10
CA LEU A 87 8.71 4.15 31.98
C LEU A 87 8.40 3.40 30.69
N ILE A 88 7.82 4.10 29.71
CA ILE A 88 7.44 3.54 28.41
C ILE A 88 8.30 4.11 27.27
N ASP A 89 8.79 5.35 27.38
CA ASP A 89 9.68 5.94 26.38
C ASP A 89 10.59 7.03 26.99
N LYS A 90 11.70 7.32 26.30
CA LYS A 90 12.60 8.46 26.53
C LYS A 90 12.81 9.20 25.21
N ILE A 91 12.17 10.34 25.06
CA ILE A 91 12.12 11.09 23.80
C ILE A 91 13.18 12.20 23.84
N PRO A 92 14.24 12.16 23.01
CA PRO A 92 15.16 13.28 22.87
C PRO A 92 14.47 14.42 22.10
N PRO A 93 14.39 15.65 22.66
CA PRO A 93 13.95 16.83 21.91
C PRO A 93 14.87 17.08 20.71
N LEU A 94 14.32 17.69 19.66
CA LEU A 94 15.06 17.99 18.44
C LEU A 94 15.20 19.50 18.33
N LEU A 95 16.39 19.92 17.92
CA LEU A 95 16.76 21.33 17.87
C LEU A 95 15.99 22.03 16.76
N ASP A 96 15.33 23.15 17.09
CA ASP A 96 14.60 24.02 16.17
C ASP A 96 13.52 23.33 15.33
N ARG A 97 13.11 22.11 15.71
CA ARG A 97 12.05 21.36 15.03
C ARG A 97 11.10 20.69 16.01
N PRO A 98 9.78 20.90 15.87
CA PRO A 98 8.80 20.19 16.68
C PRO A 98 8.77 18.70 16.34
N GLN A 99 8.27 17.89 17.27
CA GLN A 99 8.13 16.45 17.12
C GLN A 99 6.74 15.97 17.50
N LEU A 100 6.28 14.93 16.81
CA LEU A 100 5.05 14.21 17.12
C LEU A 100 5.40 12.76 17.43
N ILE A 101 5.06 12.29 18.62
CA ILE A 101 5.34 10.96 19.12
C ILE A 101 4.05 10.22 19.42
N TYR A 102 3.98 8.93 19.07
CA TYR A 102 2.83 8.07 19.32
C TYR A 102 3.17 6.99 20.35
N GLU A 103 2.64 7.14 21.56
CA GLU A 103 2.77 6.15 22.62
C GLU A 103 1.69 5.09 22.48
N ARG A 104 2.08 3.97 21.87
CA ARG A 104 1.17 2.87 21.57
C ARG A 104 1.03 1.91 22.75
N MET A 105 -0.16 1.91 23.37
CA MET A 105 -0.48 1.01 24.47
C MET A 105 -0.88 -0.39 23.97
N LYS A 106 -0.09 -1.41 24.30
CA LYS A 106 -0.31 -2.82 23.89
C LYS A 106 -1.49 -3.49 24.60
N THR A 107 -1.78 -3.08 25.84
CA THR A 107 -2.87 -3.61 26.68
C THR A 107 -3.61 -2.46 27.33
N TYR A 108 -4.90 -2.32 27.04
CA TYR A 108 -5.77 -1.38 27.74
C TYR A 108 -7.14 -2.04 27.93
N LYS A 109 -7.64 -2.08 29.17
CA LYS A 109 -8.98 -2.56 29.52
C LYS A 109 -9.87 -1.34 29.75
N HIS A 110 -10.93 -1.24 28.98
CA HIS A 110 -11.99 -0.25 29.17
C HIS A 110 -12.75 -0.57 30.47
N GLU A 111 -13.00 0.42 31.32
CA GLU A 111 -13.95 0.27 32.42
C GLU A 111 -15.36 0.43 31.86
N SER A 112 -16.01 -0.68 31.52
CA SER A 112 -17.46 -0.70 31.40
C SER A 112 -18.03 -0.77 32.82
N ARG A 113 -18.50 0.37 33.35
CA ARG A 113 -19.49 0.32 34.44
C ARG A 113 -20.80 -0.13 33.81
N THR A 114 -21.08 -1.43 33.89
CA THR A 114 -22.44 -1.92 33.71
C THR A 114 -23.30 -1.24 34.79
N GLN A 115 -24.41 -0.62 34.40
CA GLN A 115 -25.41 -0.20 35.40
C GLN A 115 -25.80 -1.43 36.22
N GLN A 116 -25.86 -1.31 37.54
CA GLN A 116 -26.42 -2.37 38.36
C GLN A 116 -27.84 -2.63 37.87
N HIS A 117 -28.14 -3.90 37.58
CA HIS A 117 -29.51 -4.32 37.33
C HIS A 117 -30.36 -3.96 38.55
N PRO A 118 -31.57 -3.40 38.37
CA PRO A 118 -32.48 -3.16 39.49
C PRO A 118 -32.77 -4.48 40.20
N GLU A 119 -32.70 -4.48 41.53
CA GLU A 119 -32.71 -5.69 42.37
C GLU A 119 -34.07 -6.39 42.48
N SER A 120 -35.07 -5.98 41.69
CA SER A 120 -36.34 -6.70 41.59
C SER A 120 -37.10 -6.32 40.31
N LEU A 121 -37.40 -7.31 39.47
CA LEU A 121 -38.37 -7.18 38.39
C LEU A 121 -39.81 -7.16 38.99
N PRO A 122 -40.75 -6.37 38.44
CA PRO A 122 -42.16 -6.46 38.85
C PRO A 122 -42.72 -7.85 38.53
N ARG A 123 -43.50 -8.42 39.45
CA ARG A 123 -44.19 -9.72 39.24
C ARG A 123 -45.17 -9.61 38.08
N GLU A 124 -45.07 -10.52 37.11
CA GLU A 124 -46.10 -10.71 36.09
C GLU A 124 -47.40 -11.28 36.71
N PRO A 125 -48.60 -10.95 36.17
CA PRO A 125 -49.87 -11.51 36.64
C PRO A 125 -49.99 -12.99 36.26
N GLY A 126 -50.52 -13.80 37.19
CA GLY A 126 -50.66 -15.26 37.05
C GLY A 126 -51.58 -15.75 35.92
N PRO A 127 -51.62 -17.09 35.70
CA PRO A 127 -52.13 -17.71 34.49
C PRO A 127 -53.66 -17.64 34.33
N ARG A 128 -54.14 -17.28 33.13
CA ARG A 128 -55.55 -17.43 32.72
C ARG A 128 -55.88 -18.91 32.44
N LYS A 129 -57.05 -19.36 32.92
CA LYS A 129 -57.62 -20.70 32.69
C LYS A 129 -57.96 -20.94 31.22
N ALA A 130 -57.70 -22.16 30.74
CA ALA A 130 -58.10 -22.65 29.41
C ALA A 130 -59.55 -23.20 29.40
N PRO A 131 -60.31 -23.10 28.29
CA PRO A 131 -61.61 -23.74 28.10
C PRO A 131 -61.49 -25.21 27.64
N PRO A 132 -62.54 -26.04 27.78
CA PRO A 132 -62.43 -27.50 27.70
C PRO A 132 -62.43 -28.09 26.27
N THR A 133 -61.83 -29.28 26.18
CA THR A 133 -61.54 -30.10 24.99
C THR A 133 -62.74 -30.81 24.36
N SER A 134 -62.64 -31.11 23.05
CA SER A 134 -63.39 -32.16 22.34
C SER A 134 -62.56 -32.73 21.16
N PRO A 135 -62.83 -33.97 20.69
CA PRO A 135 -61.77 -34.91 20.29
C PRO A 135 -61.48 -35.04 18.78
N ILE A 136 -60.31 -35.63 18.52
CA ILE A 136 -59.62 -35.85 17.22
C ILE A 136 -60.25 -36.98 16.38
N PRO A 137 -60.27 -36.85 15.04
CA PRO A 137 -60.18 -37.98 14.11
C PRO A 137 -58.81 -38.05 13.38
N LYS A 138 -58.38 -39.29 13.06
CA LYS A 138 -57.07 -39.70 12.51
C LYS A 138 -57.01 -39.78 10.97
N HIS A 139 -55.75 -39.86 10.48
CA HIS A 139 -55.23 -40.27 9.16
C HIS A 139 -55.26 -39.19 8.06
N SER A 140 -54.26 -38.99 7.19
CA SER A 140 -53.11 -39.79 6.71
C SER A 140 -52.13 -38.89 5.91
N ASN A 141 -50.85 -39.30 5.79
CA ASN A 141 -49.80 -39.00 4.78
C ASN A 141 -49.70 -37.56 4.21
N ASP A 142 -48.56 -36.89 4.21
CA ASP A 142 -47.35 -37.24 3.47
C ASP A 142 -46.25 -36.15 3.71
N SER A 143 -45.01 -36.48 3.38
CA SER A 143 -43.87 -35.55 3.14
C SER A 143 -43.05 -35.03 4.34
N THR A 144 -41.94 -35.73 4.51
CA THR A 144 -40.68 -35.43 5.22
C THR A 144 -40.30 -33.95 5.39
N GLN A 145 -40.24 -33.51 6.65
CA GLN A 145 -39.23 -32.59 7.16
C GLN A 145 -38.69 -33.15 8.48
N GLN A 146 -37.44 -33.60 8.50
CA GLN A 146 -36.73 -33.81 9.76
C GLN A 146 -36.20 -32.46 10.28
N PRO A 147 -36.53 -32.07 11.52
CA PRO A 147 -35.74 -31.10 12.26
C PRO A 147 -34.63 -31.88 12.98
N GLN A 148 -33.38 -31.74 12.55
CA GLN A 148 -32.26 -32.15 13.39
C GLN A 148 -31.57 -30.90 13.90
N GLY A 149 -31.91 -30.57 15.15
CA GLY A 149 -31.21 -29.58 15.93
C GLY A 149 -29.72 -29.90 15.95
N VAL A 150 -28.91 -28.88 15.66
CA VAL A 150 -27.47 -28.95 15.91
C VAL A 150 -27.30 -28.90 17.43
N GLU A 151 -26.92 -30.02 18.02
CA GLU A 151 -26.40 -30.03 19.38
C GLU A 151 -25.30 -28.96 19.49
N PRO A 152 -25.32 -28.08 20.51
CA PRO A 152 -24.27 -27.10 20.66
C PRO A 152 -22.96 -27.82 20.95
N VAL A 153 -22.01 -27.73 20.01
CA VAL A 153 -20.61 -28.08 20.26
C VAL A 153 -20.10 -27.14 21.34
N LYS A 154 -20.14 -27.59 22.60
CA LYS A 154 -19.52 -26.91 23.74
C LYS A 154 -18.01 -27.10 23.68
N ALA A 155 -17.34 -26.46 22.73
CA ALA A 155 -15.91 -26.29 22.81
C ALA A 155 -15.61 -25.21 23.87
N LYS A 156 -14.91 -25.61 24.92
CA LYS A 156 -14.29 -24.71 25.90
C LYS A 156 -12.80 -24.65 25.57
N ASN A 157 -12.20 -23.47 25.64
CA ASN A 157 -10.73 -23.36 25.56
C ASN A 157 -10.06 -24.08 26.76
N GLN A 158 -8.73 -24.18 26.79
CA GLN A 158 -7.96 -24.84 27.88
C GLN A 158 -8.20 -24.26 29.30
N ARG A 159 -9.09 -23.27 29.45
CA ARG A 159 -9.51 -22.67 30.73
C ARG A 159 -11.01 -22.76 31.02
N GLY A 160 -11.78 -23.50 30.23
CA GLY A 160 -13.15 -23.89 30.60
C GLY A 160 -14.26 -22.86 30.32
N GLU A 161 -13.99 -21.79 29.58
CA GLU A 161 -14.94 -20.70 29.26
C GLU A 161 -15.71 -20.93 27.95
N PRO A 162 -16.96 -20.40 27.82
CA PRO A 162 -17.73 -20.48 26.58
C PRO A 162 -17.16 -19.54 25.51
N GLU A 163 -16.79 -20.10 24.35
CA GLU A 163 -16.21 -19.38 23.24
C GLU A 163 -17.29 -18.60 22.46
N HIS A 164 -17.45 -17.30 22.77
CA HIS A 164 -18.28 -16.40 21.97
C HIS A 164 -17.43 -15.72 20.88
N GLN A 165 -17.37 -16.33 19.70
CA GLN A 165 -16.88 -15.67 18.49
C GLN A 165 -18.03 -14.89 17.82
N THR A 166 -18.07 -13.57 17.97
CA THR A 166 -18.84 -12.72 17.05
C THR A 166 -17.95 -12.33 15.88
N ASN A 167 -18.09 -13.14 14.83
CA ASN A 167 -17.30 -13.10 13.60
C ASN A 167 -17.72 -11.91 12.71
N ARG A 168 -16.86 -10.91 12.57
CA ARG A 168 -16.73 -10.12 11.34
C ARG A 168 -15.26 -10.02 10.97
N ASN A 169 -14.74 -11.10 10.39
CA ASN A 169 -13.50 -11.12 9.61
C ASN A 169 -13.57 -10.03 8.52
N ILE A 170 -12.97 -8.86 8.71
CA ILE A 170 -12.43 -8.12 7.55
C ILE A 170 -11.09 -8.78 7.30
N GLU A 171 -11.12 -9.78 6.44
CA GLU A 171 -9.95 -10.50 5.97
C GLU A 171 -8.87 -9.50 5.55
N ASN A 172 -7.75 -9.46 6.28
CA ASN A 172 -6.61 -8.59 5.98
C ASN A 172 -5.77 -9.16 4.83
N ILE A 173 -6.43 -9.65 3.79
CA ILE A 173 -5.82 -10.25 2.61
C ILE A 173 -6.33 -9.56 1.35
N ILE A 174 -5.56 -9.64 0.28
CA ILE A 174 -5.96 -9.27 -1.08
C ILE A 174 -6.78 -10.42 -1.64
N LYS A 175 -7.96 -10.15 -2.20
CA LYS A 175 -8.78 -11.15 -2.88
C LYS A 175 -8.66 -11.00 -4.39
N ALA A 176 -8.68 -12.10 -5.12
CA ALA A 176 -8.72 -12.09 -6.58
C ALA A 176 -9.92 -11.28 -7.12
N ALA A 177 -11.07 -11.32 -6.43
CA ALA A 177 -12.23 -10.49 -6.79
C ALA A 177 -11.92 -8.98 -6.75
N GLN A 178 -11.14 -8.51 -5.76
CA GLN A 178 -10.69 -7.11 -5.69
C GLN A 178 -9.71 -6.80 -6.82
N LEU A 179 -8.81 -7.74 -7.14
CA LEU A 179 -7.91 -7.55 -8.27
C LEU A 179 -8.64 -7.56 -9.61
N LYS A 180 -9.72 -8.34 -9.74
CA LYS A 180 -10.50 -8.45 -10.98
C LYS A 180 -11.25 -7.16 -11.31
N THR A 181 -11.68 -6.38 -10.31
CA THR A 181 -12.24 -5.05 -10.56
C THR A 181 -11.18 -4.06 -11.07
N ILE A 182 -9.94 -4.20 -10.59
CA ILE A 182 -8.81 -3.33 -10.99
C ILE A 182 -8.27 -3.76 -12.38
N PHE A 183 -8.19 -5.06 -12.63
CA PHE A 183 -7.63 -5.70 -13.83
C PHE A 183 -8.69 -6.55 -14.54
N PRO A 184 -9.70 -5.94 -15.17
CA PRO A 184 -10.84 -6.66 -15.72
C PRO A 184 -10.47 -7.60 -16.87
N SER A 185 -9.35 -7.35 -17.56
CA SER A 185 -8.88 -8.18 -18.69
C SER A 185 -7.97 -9.33 -18.26
N ALA A 186 -7.55 -9.39 -17.00
CA ALA A 186 -6.70 -10.47 -16.49
C ALA A 186 -7.53 -11.72 -16.15
N ASP A 187 -6.97 -12.91 -16.36
CA ASP A 187 -7.60 -14.16 -15.96
C ASP A 187 -7.73 -14.28 -14.43
N VAL A 188 -8.82 -14.89 -13.93
CA VAL A 188 -9.09 -14.95 -12.48
C VAL A 188 -8.08 -15.85 -11.75
N ALA A 189 -7.70 -17.00 -12.31
CA ALA A 189 -6.71 -17.89 -11.68
C ALA A 189 -5.33 -17.23 -11.65
N TYR A 190 -4.99 -16.45 -12.69
CA TYR A 190 -3.79 -15.62 -12.65
C TYR A 190 -3.82 -14.56 -11.52
N LEU A 191 -4.97 -13.90 -11.31
CA LEU A 191 -5.13 -12.95 -10.22
C LEU A 191 -5.15 -13.60 -8.83
N GLU A 192 -5.62 -14.85 -8.71
CA GLU A 192 -5.51 -15.65 -7.48
C GLU A 192 -4.03 -15.88 -7.13
N ASN A 193 -3.21 -16.29 -8.10
CA ASN A 193 -1.77 -16.46 -7.90
C ASN A 193 -1.08 -15.15 -7.49
N VAL A 194 -1.44 -14.01 -8.10
CA VAL A 194 -0.91 -12.68 -7.71
C VAL A 194 -1.33 -12.32 -6.28
N ALA A 195 -2.59 -12.58 -5.92
CA ALA A 195 -3.08 -12.30 -4.58
C ALA A 195 -2.36 -13.17 -3.54
N GLU A 196 -2.20 -14.47 -3.80
CA GLU A 196 -1.47 -15.41 -2.94
C GLU A 196 -0.02 -14.96 -2.73
N GLU A 197 0.68 -14.62 -3.81
CA GLU A 197 2.07 -14.15 -3.78
C GLU A 197 2.23 -12.91 -2.87
N LEU A 198 1.31 -11.95 -2.96
CA LEU A 198 1.35 -10.75 -2.11
C LEU A 198 0.89 -11.03 -0.67
N ASN A 199 -0.11 -11.89 -0.50
CA ASN A 199 -0.65 -12.27 0.81
C ASN A 199 0.37 -13.03 1.66
N ALA A 200 1.38 -13.65 1.05
CA ALA A 200 2.47 -14.32 1.76
C ALA A 200 3.14 -13.42 2.82
N ASN A 201 3.26 -12.11 2.58
CA ASN A 201 3.81 -11.19 3.59
C ASN A 201 3.45 -9.70 3.40
N LEU A 202 2.16 -9.36 3.55
CA LEU A 202 1.70 -7.97 3.39
C LEU A 202 2.41 -6.95 4.30
N GLU A 203 2.80 -7.32 5.51
CA GLU A 203 3.52 -6.43 6.45
C GLU A 203 4.93 -6.09 5.95
N LYS A 204 5.66 -7.09 5.45
CA LYS A 204 7.00 -6.92 4.88
C LYS A 204 6.95 -6.14 3.57
N TYR A 205 5.92 -6.38 2.76
CA TYR A 205 5.70 -5.69 1.48
C TYR A 205 5.14 -4.28 1.66
N LYS A 206 4.78 -3.88 2.89
CA LYS A 206 4.11 -2.61 3.18
C LYS A 206 2.83 -2.44 2.35
N LEU A 207 2.05 -3.51 2.31
CA LEU A 207 0.71 -3.63 1.71
C LEU A 207 -0.34 -4.08 2.76
N ASP A 208 0.02 -4.02 4.03
CA ASP A 208 -0.75 -4.41 5.20
C ASP A 208 -1.98 -3.53 5.47
N THR A 209 -2.08 -2.36 4.84
CA THR A 209 -3.27 -1.51 4.94
C THR A 209 -4.03 -1.44 3.61
N PRO A 210 -5.37 -1.34 3.65
CA PRO A 210 -6.18 -1.07 2.46
C PRO A 210 -5.71 0.13 1.63
N LEU A 211 -5.32 1.21 2.31
CA LEU A 211 -4.90 2.45 1.67
C LEU A 211 -3.56 2.27 0.93
N ARG A 212 -2.60 1.53 1.52
CA ARG A 212 -1.34 1.19 0.83
C ARG A 212 -1.59 0.32 -0.38
N ARG A 213 -2.49 -0.67 -0.29
CA ARG A 213 -2.91 -1.51 -1.42
C ARG A 213 -3.52 -0.68 -2.54
N ALA A 214 -4.45 0.23 -2.21
CA ALA A 214 -5.07 1.11 -3.18
C ALA A 214 -4.02 1.95 -3.92
N HIS A 215 -3.13 2.63 -3.19
CA HIS A 215 -2.06 3.43 -3.80
C HIS A 215 -1.10 2.60 -4.64
N PHE A 216 -0.65 1.45 -4.14
CA PHE A 216 0.24 0.55 -4.87
C PHE A 216 -0.41 0.09 -6.17
N PHE A 217 -1.64 -0.45 -6.11
CA PHE A 217 -2.32 -0.96 -7.29
C PHE A 217 -2.76 0.14 -8.26
N ALA A 218 -2.99 1.38 -7.82
CA ALA A 218 -3.27 2.49 -8.72
C ALA A 218 -2.08 2.76 -9.66
N GLN A 219 -0.86 2.68 -9.11
CA GLN A 219 0.37 2.81 -9.88
C GLN A 219 0.60 1.57 -10.77
N VAL A 220 0.44 0.37 -10.22
CA VAL A 220 0.54 -0.89 -11.00
C VAL A 220 -0.44 -0.90 -12.17
N ARG A 221 -1.69 -0.44 -11.95
CA ARG A 221 -2.74 -0.39 -12.98
C ARG A 221 -2.39 0.54 -14.13
N GLN A 222 -1.72 1.65 -13.84
CA GLN A 222 -1.24 2.55 -14.88
C GLN A 222 -0.12 1.90 -15.71
N GLU A 223 0.81 1.22 -15.05
CA GLU A 223 1.96 0.63 -15.73
C GLU A 223 1.60 -0.64 -16.50
N ALA A 224 0.79 -1.52 -15.93
CA ALA A 224 0.53 -2.86 -16.42
C ALA A 224 -0.73 -2.99 -17.28
N GLY A 225 -1.54 -1.92 -17.34
CA GLY A 225 -2.82 -1.93 -18.03
C GLY A 225 -3.87 -2.82 -17.34
N ALA A 226 -5.00 -3.03 -18.02
CA ALA A 226 -6.14 -3.79 -17.51
C ALA A 226 -5.89 -5.30 -17.39
N SER A 227 -4.83 -5.81 -18.02
CA SER A 227 -4.46 -7.23 -18.03
C SER A 227 -3.38 -7.59 -17.01
N LEU A 228 -2.88 -6.62 -16.22
CA LEU A 228 -1.75 -6.81 -15.31
C LEU A 228 -0.55 -7.46 -16.02
N SER A 229 -0.19 -6.91 -17.18
CA SER A 229 0.90 -7.45 -17.99
C SER A 229 2.19 -6.65 -17.75
N PRO A 230 3.31 -7.30 -17.40
CA PRO A 230 4.58 -6.61 -17.26
C PRO A 230 5.05 -6.11 -18.61
N LYS A 231 5.80 -4.99 -18.59
CA LYS A 231 6.35 -4.39 -19.80
C LYS A 231 7.82 -4.71 -19.91
N GLN A 232 8.24 -5.01 -21.12
CA GLN A 232 9.63 -4.96 -21.53
C GLN A 232 9.79 -3.79 -22.49
N GLU A 233 10.83 -3.00 -22.28
CA GLU A 233 11.10 -1.86 -23.15
C GLU A 233 11.34 -2.34 -24.60
N ASN A 234 10.56 -1.77 -25.51
CA ASN A 234 10.67 -1.99 -26.94
C ASN A 234 11.27 -0.73 -27.56
N LEU A 235 12.44 -0.89 -28.19
CA LEU A 235 13.25 0.22 -28.73
C LEU A 235 12.99 0.39 -30.23
N ASN A 236 11.84 -0.05 -30.73
CA ASN A 236 11.45 0.05 -32.13
C ASN A 236 11.00 1.48 -32.51
N TYR A 237 11.95 2.40 -32.59
CA TYR A 237 11.70 3.81 -32.87
C TYR A 237 12.13 4.23 -34.28
N LYS A 238 11.40 5.18 -34.87
CA LYS A 238 11.84 5.91 -36.08
C LYS A 238 13.00 6.85 -35.74
N PRO A 239 13.86 7.23 -36.71
CA PRO A 239 15.02 8.10 -36.47
C PRO A 239 14.69 9.41 -35.75
N ALA A 240 13.63 10.11 -36.17
CA ALA A 240 13.22 11.35 -35.54
C ALA A 240 12.86 11.18 -34.05
N VAL A 241 12.25 10.04 -33.68
CA VAL A 241 11.90 9.73 -32.29
C VAL A 241 13.15 9.41 -31.49
N LEU A 242 14.14 8.72 -32.08
CA LEU A 242 15.41 8.44 -31.42
C LEU A 242 16.13 9.75 -31.04
N ILE A 243 16.24 10.68 -32.00
CA ILE A 243 16.88 12.00 -31.81
C ILE A 243 16.19 12.78 -30.68
N ALA A 244 14.86 12.78 -30.65
CA ALA A 244 14.09 13.50 -29.64
C ALA A 244 14.17 12.85 -28.24
N LYS A 245 14.26 11.51 -28.18
CA LYS A 245 14.10 10.75 -26.93
C LYS A 245 15.41 10.47 -26.20
N PHE A 246 16.51 10.29 -26.93
CA PHE A 246 17.77 9.82 -26.36
C PHE A 246 18.91 10.80 -26.68
N SER A 247 19.55 11.34 -25.62
CA SER A 247 20.64 12.32 -25.75
C SER A 247 21.72 11.89 -26.74
N TYR A 248 22.10 10.60 -26.72
CA TYR A 248 23.07 10.03 -27.66
C TYR A 248 22.69 10.33 -29.12
N TYR A 249 21.45 10.05 -29.53
CA TYR A 249 21.00 10.30 -30.90
C TYR A 249 20.72 11.77 -31.17
N GLY A 250 20.44 12.58 -30.14
CA GLY A 250 20.41 14.03 -30.24
C GLY A 250 21.77 14.60 -30.69
N GLU A 251 22.86 14.04 -30.17
CA GLU A 251 24.24 14.41 -30.49
C GLU A 251 24.77 13.70 -31.76
N HIS A 252 24.23 12.52 -32.09
CA HIS A 252 24.67 11.65 -33.19
C HIS A 252 23.52 11.35 -34.16
N ALA A 253 22.87 12.40 -34.66
CA ALA A 253 21.64 12.28 -35.46
C ALA A 253 21.82 11.45 -36.74
N ASN A 254 23.02 11.42 -37.32
CA ASN A 254 23.37 10.61 -38.49
C ASN A 254 23.26 9.09 -38.23
N GLU A 255 23.45 8.65 -36.98
CA GLU A 255 23.32 7.23 -36.60
C GLU A 255 21.85 6.81 -36.43
N ALA A 256 20.93 7.76 -36.19
CA ALA A 256 19.52 7.46 -35.96
C ALA A 256 18.85 6.78 -37.16
N SER A 257 19.23 7.14 -38.40
CA SER A 257 18.74 6.47 -39.62
C SER A 257 19.34 5.08 -39.85
N GLN A 258 20.53 4.84 -39.29
CA GLN A 258 21.21 3.55 -39.35
C GLN A 258 20.60 2.56 -38.36
N ASP A 259 20.18 3.02 -37.19
CA ASP A 259 19.69 2.15 -36.14
C ASP A 259 18.15 2.11 -36.06
N GLY A 260 17.48 3.20 -36.41
CA GLY A 260 16.03 3.33 -36.33
C GLY A 260 15.26 2.53 -37.37
N ARG A 261 13.97 2.31 -37.07
CA ARG A 261 12.99 1.73 -37.99
C ARG A 261 12.72 2.71 -39.13
N LEU A 262 12.78 2.22 -40.36
CA LEU A 262 12.37 2.96 -41.55
C LEU A 262 11.07 2.38 -42.09
N ASP A 263 10.12 3.26 -42.32
CA ASP A 263 8.82 2.95 -42.90
C ASP A 263 8.67 3.71 -44.21
N GLU A 264 8.02 3.08 -45.18
CA GLU A 264 7.63 3.69 -46.47
C GLU A 264 6.11 3.75 -46.56
N VAL A 265 5.57 4.84 -47.10
CA VAL A 265 4.14 4.93 -47.38
C VAL A 265 3.83 4.16 -48.67
N VAL A 266 3.06 3.08 -48.54
CA VAL A 266 2.59 2.30 -49.69
C VAL A 266 1.10 2.47 -49.87
N LYS A 267 0.67 2.58 -51.14
CA LYS A 267 -0.74 2.63 -51.52
C LYS A 267 -1.27 1.22 -51.69
N VAL A 268 -2.37 0.91 -51.02
CA VAL A 268 -3.01 -0.41 -51.05
C VAL A 268 -4.45 -0.26 -51.43
N GLU A 269 -4.91 -1.09 -52.35
CA GLU A 269 -6.32 -1.22 -52.61
C GLU A 269 -6.97 -2.03 -51.48
N LYS A 270 -8.02 -1.47 -50.86
CA LYS A 270 -8.85 -2.12 -49.87
C LYS A 270 -10.30 -2.06 -50.31
N ILE A 271 -11.00 -3.19 -50.23
CA ILE A 271 -12.44 -3.26 -50.44
C ILE A 271 -13.13 -2.82 -49.14
N ILE A 272 -13.99 -1.80 -49.24
CA ILE A 272 -14.80 -1.29 -48.11
C ILE A 272 -16.25 -1.27 -48.59
N GLY A 273 -17.06 -2.20 -48.08
CA GLY A 273 -18.36 -2.53 -48.66
C GLY A 273 -18.19 -3.09 -50.07
N ASN A 274 -18.95 -2.57 -51.04
CA ASN A 274 -18.85 -2.97 -52.45
C ASN A 274 -17.93 -2.06 -53.29
N LYS A 275 -17.10 -1.21 -52.65
CA LYS A 275 -16.24 -0.25 -53.34
C LYS A 275 -14.75 -0.53 -53.08
N LYS A 276 -13.95 -0.41 -54.14
CA LYS A 276 -12.48 -0.40 -54.05
C LYS A 276 -12.01 1.00 -53.66
N LYS A 277 -11.15 1.09 -52.63
CA LYS A 277 -10.54 2.34 -52.18
C LYS A 277 -9.03 2.18 -52.07
N ILE A 278 -8.27 3.12 -52.61
CA ILE A 278 -6.83 3.21 -52.34
C ILE A 278 -6.64 3.86 -50.97
N ILE A 279 -5.92 3.19 -50.10
CA ILE A 279 -5.51 3.70 -48.79
C ILE A 279 -4.00 3.73 -48.71
N GLU A 280 -3.46 4.75 -48.03
CA GLU A 280 -2.06 4.80 -47.68
C GLU A 280 -1.83 4.03 -46.37
N ARG A 281 -0.82 3.17 -46.35
CA ARG A 281 -0.33 2.52 -45.12
C ARG A 281 1.16 2.71 -45.02
N GLU A 282 1.65 2.83 -43.80
CA GLU A 282 3.09 2.70 -43.54
C GLU A 282 3.47 1.22 -43.57
N LYS A 283 4.45 0.87 -44.40
CA LYS A 283 5.08 -0.44 -44.45
C LYS A 283 6.50 -0.31 -43.92
N THR A 284 6.83 -1.06 -42.89
CA THR A 284 8.21 -1.14 -42.41
C THR A 284 9.09 -1.78 -43.48
N ILE A 285 10.08 -1.03 -43.95
CA ILE A 285 11.09 -1.47 -44.93
C ILE A 285 12.39 -1.89 -44.23
N LYS A 286 12.61 -1.41 -43.01
CA LYS A 286 13.74 -1.77 -42.16
C LYS A 286 13.31 -1.75 -40.70
N ALA A 287 13.45 -2.87 -40.01
CA ALA A 287 13.22 -2.93 -38.57
C ALA A 287 14.32 -2.17 -37.81
N ALA A 288 13.97 -1.62 -36.64
CA ALA A 288 14.97 -0.99 -35.78
C ALA A 288 15.98 -2.02 -35.24
N ASN A 289 17.26 -1.63 -35.17
CA ASN A 289 18.30 -2.36 -34.47
C ASN A 289 18.22 -2.06 -32.96
N GLN A 290 17.20 -2.63 -32.32
CA GLN A 290 16.84 -2.32 -30.93
C GLN A 290 17.97 -2.54 -29.92
N GLN A 291 18.80 -3.57 -30.12
CA GLN A 291 19.95 -3.83 -29.25
C GLN A 291 21.01 -2.73 -29.36
N VAL A 292 21.34 -2.30 -30.58
CA VAL A 292 22.26 -1.17 -30.78
C VAL A 292 21.67 0.12 -30.21
N ILE A 293 20.38 0.36 -30.43
CA ILE A 293 19.67 1.50 -29.83
C ILE A 293 19.80 1.52 -28.32
N ALA A 294 19.49 0.42 -27.65
CA ALA A 294 19.57 0.35 -26.19
C ALA A 294 21.02 0.51 -25.68
N ASN A 295 21.99 -0.11 -26.35
CA ASN A 295 23.40 0.01 -25.99
C ASN A 295 23.91 1.45 -26.11
N LYS A 296 23.52 2.18 -27.16
CA LYS A 296 23.86 3.60 -27.34
C LYS A 296 23.12 4.51 -26.36
N ALA A 297 21.84 4.25 -26.11
CA ALA A 297 21.01 5.06 -25.22
C ALA A 297 21.39 4.92 -23.73
N TYR A 298 21.86 3.73 -23.33
CA TYR A 298 22.07 3.35 -21.93
C TYR A 298 23.52 2.95 -21.58
N GLY A 299 24.43 2.82 -22.55
CA GLY A 299 25.84 2.53 -22.29
C GLY A 299 26.49 3.61 -21.42
N GLY A 300 27.34 3.19 -20.47
CA GLY A 300 28.04 4.07 -19.53
C GLY A 300 27.16 4.72 -18.45
N ARG A 301 25.89 4.32 -18.32
CA ARG A 301 24.94 4.91 -17.36
C ARG A 301 24.56 3.94 -16.24
N GLY A 302 24.50 4.41 -15.00
CA GLY A 302 23.96 3.66 -13.85
C GLY A 302 24.53 2.24 -13.72
N GLY A 303 25.86 2.14 -13.76
CA GLY A 303 26.61 0.89 -13.65
C GLY A 303 26.77 0.13 -14.95
N ASN A 304 26.06 0.48 -16.03
CA ASN A 304 26.29 -0.14 -17.33
C ASN A 304 27.72 0.13 -17.79
N GLY A 305 28.38 -0.90 -18.32
CA GLY A 305 29.64 -0.77 -19.03
C GLY A 305 29.51 0.12 -20.29
N PRO A 306 30.63 0.34 -21.02
CA PRO A 306 30.61 1.10 -22.26
C PRO A 306 29.63 0.50 -23.27
N ILE A 307 29.27 1.26 -24.32
CA ILE A 307 28.31 0.83 -25.37
C ILE A 307 28.63 -0.58 -25.91
N SER A 308 29.93 -0.91 -26.05
CA SER A 308 30.41 -2.22 -26.52
C SER A 308 30.14 -3.39 -25.57
N SER A 309 29.82 -3.16 -24.30
CA SER A 309 29.58 -4.22 -23.32
C SER A 309 28.24 -4.94 -23.52
N GLY A 310 27.30 -4.32 -24.25
CA GLY A 310 25.95 -4.84 -24.42
C GLY A 310 25.02 -4.59 -23.23
N ASP A 311 25.47 -3.84 -22.22
CA ASP A 311 24.72 -3.63 -20.98
C ASP A 311 23.45 -2.83 -21.17
N GLY A 312 23.47 -1.88 -22.11
CA GLY A 312 22.28 -1.05 -22.36
C GLY A 312 21.09 -1.88 -22.83
N TRP A 313 21.32 -2.86 -23.70
CA TRP A 313 20.30 -3.84 -24.06
C TRP A 313 20.02 -4.81 -22.91
N ARG A 314 21.07 -5.38 -22.31
CA ARG A 314 20.92 -6.41 -21.27
C ARG A 314 20.08 -5.92 -20.09
N PHE A 315 20.29 -4.69 -19.62
CA PHE A 315 19.62 -4.07 -18.47
C PHE A 315 18.63 -2.97 -18.85
N ARG A 316 17.98 -3.09 -20.02
CA ARG A 316 16.85 -2.22 -20.42
C ARG A 316 15.64 -2.40 -19.49
N GLY A 317 14.66 -1.51 -19.60
CA GLY A 317 13.49 -1.47 -18.71
C GLY A 317 12.65 -2.74 -18.74
N ARG A 318 12.36 -3.32 -17.57
CA ARG A 318 11.50 -4.50 -17.41
C ARG A 318 10.59 -4.43 -16.19
N GLY A 319 9.52 -5.23 -16.22
CA GLY A 319 8.54 -5.33 -15.14
C GLY A 319 7.61 -4.12 -15.06
N ILE A 320 6.89 -4.02 -13.94
CA ILE A 320 5.82 -3.03 -13.76
C ILE A 320 6.41 -1.62 -13.59
N PHE A 321 7.31 -1.42 -12.62
CA PHE A 321 7.96 -0.13 -12.37
C PHE A 321 9.30 0.05 -13.11
N GLN A 322 9.42 -0.55 -14.30
CA GLN A 322 10.55 -0.35 -15.24
C GLN A 322 11.95 -0.42 -14.59
N LEU A 323 12.30 -1.59 -14.04
CA LEU A 323 13.65 -1.86 -13.54
C LEU A 323 14.67 -1.72 -14.69
N THR A 324 15.58 -0.76 -14.59
CA THR A 324 16.49 -0.34 -15.68
C THR A 324 17.87 -0.03 -15.12
N LEU A 325 18.92 -0.26 -15.92
CA LEU A 325 20.35 -0.05 -15.62
C LEU A 325 20.94 -1.07 -14.62
N ARG A 326 22.20 -1.46 -14.85
CA ARG A 326 22.88 -2.52 -14.09
C ARG A 326 22.87 -2.30 -12.59
N ASP A 327 23.03 -1.08 -12.09
CA ASP A 327 23.04 -0.80 -10.65
C ASP A 327 21.72 -1.20 -9.98
N ASN A 328 20.60 -0.92 -10.65
CA ASN A 328 19.28 -1.27 -10.12
C ASN A 328 19.04 -2.77 -10.16
N TYR A 329 19.41 -3.45 -11.26
CA TYR A 329 19.36 -4.91 -11.33
C TYR A 329 20.26 -5.55 -10.26
N SER A 330 21.46 -5.02 -10.04
CA SER A 330 22.40 -5.52 -9.04
C SER A 330 21.85 -5.35 -7.63
N THR A 331 21.24 -4.20 -7.35
CA THR A 331 20.63 -3.94 -6.04
C THR A 331 19.41 -4.82 -5.81
N PHE A 332 18.53 -4.95 -6.82
CA PHE A 332 17.38 -5.85 -6.74
C PHE A 332 17.84 -7.29 -6.50
N ASN A 333 18.82 -7.77 -7.27
CA ASN A 333 19.41 -9.10 -7.13
C ASN A 333 19.98 -9.35 -5.73
N LYS A 334 20.70 -8.39 -5.17
CA LYS A 334 21.29 -8.46 -3.83
C LYS A 334 20.23 -8.46 -2.73
N GLU A 335 19.19 -7.64 -2.85
CA GLU A 335 18.15 -7.48 -1.82
C GLU A 335 17.05 -8.52 -1.91
N TYR A 336 16.89 -9.19 -3.05
CA TYR A 336 15.87 -10.20 -3.29
C TYR A 336 15.76 -11.25 -2.17
N PRO A 337 16.85 -11.85 -1.68
CA PRO A 337 16.79 -12.86 -0.61
C PRO A 337 16.31 -12.32 0.75
N THR A 338 16.34 -10.99 0.94
CA THR A 338 15.80 -10.36 2.15
C THR A 338 14.28 -10.38 2.17
N TYR A 339 13.62 -10.53 1.01
CA TYR A 339 12.17 -10.57 0.84
C TYR A 339 11.66 -12.00 0.65
N TRP A 340 12.28 -12.77 -0.24
CA TRP A 340 11.86 -14.12 -0.63
C TRP A 340 12.97 -15.14 -0.42
N ALA A 341 12.62 -16.33 0.09
CA ALA A 341 13.57 -17.39 0.43
C ALA A 341 13.55 -18.57 -0.55
N ASP A 342 12.90 -18.43 -1.70
CA ASP A 342 12.70 -19.48 -2.71
C ASP A 342 13.87 -19.67 -3.68
N GLY A 343 15.05 -19.19 -3.29
CA GLY A 343 16.28 -19.28 -4.06
C GLY A 343 16.65 -17.95 -4.74
N ALA A 344 17.95 -17.67 -4.79
CA ALA A 344 18.46 -16.49 -5.48
C ALA A 344 18.45 -16.74 -7.00
N VAL A 345 17.50 -16.12 -7.71
CA VAL A 345 17.62 -15.97 -9.15
C VAL A 345 18.68 -14.91 -9.42
N ASP A 346 19.68 -15.26 -10.22
CA ASP A 346 20.63 -14.28 -10.71
C ASP A 346 20.00 -13.45 -11.85
N PHE A 347 19.45 -12.30 -11.49
CA PHE A 347 18.87 -11.31 -12.41
C PHE A 347 19.93 -10.54 -13.19
N LEU A 348 21.21 -10.63 -12.82
CA LEU A 348 22.31 -10.11 -13.65
C LEU A 348 22.62 -11.07 -14.79
N ALA A 349 22.61 -12.37 -14.51
CA ALA A 349 22.70 -13.42 -15.51
C ALA A 349 21.44 -13.50 -16.39
N ASN A 350 20.25 -13.37 -15.79
CA ASN A 350 18.96 -13.61 -16.43
C ASN A 350 17.98 -12.42 -16.25
N PRO A 351 18.28 -11.23 -16.81
CA PRO A 351 17.47 -10.03 -16.57
C PRO A 351 16.05 -10.14 -17.12
N ASP A 352 15.82 -10.96 -18.17
CA ASP A 352 14.48 -11.17 -18.74
C ASP A 352 13.50 -11.81 -17.76
N LYS A 353 13.99 -12.57 -16.76
CA LYS A 353 13.15 -13.17 -15.72
C LYS A 353 12.35 -12.14 -14.92
N VAL A 354 12.75 -10.87 -14.91
CA VAL A 354 11.97 -9.79 -14.26
C VAL A 354 10.57 -9.64 -14.86
N CYS A 355 10.35 -10.07 -16.11
CA CYS A 355 9.02 -10.08 -16.73
C CYS A 355 8.20 -11.34 -16.43
N ASP A 356 8.81 -12.39 -15.86
CA ASP A 356 8.11 -13.63 -15.55
C ASP A 356 7.37 -13.52 -14.22
N PHE A 357 6.32 -14.31 -14.05
CA PHE A 357 5.70 -14.51 -12.73
C PHE A 357 6.60 -15.43 -11.88
N PRO A 358 6.84 -15.14 -10.58
CA PRO A 358 6.28 -14.03 -9.79
C PRO A 358 7.14 -12.75 -9.81
N TYR A 359 8.26 -12.75 -10.53
CA TYR A 359 9.29 -11.70 -10.40
C TYR A 359 8.82 -10.30 -10.81
N PHE A 360 7.91 -10.16 -11.76
CA PHE A 360 7.45 -8.81 -12.17
C PHE A 360 6.68 -8.08 -11.07
N ILE A 361 5.90 -8.80 -10.25
CA ILE A 361 5.15 -8.20 -9.14
C ILE A 361 6.07 -8.05 -7.93
N ARG A 362 7.01 -8.98 -7.73
CA ARG A 362 8.05 -8.88 -6.69
C ARG A 362 8.97 -7.68 -6.92
N SER A 363 9.38 -7.40 -8.16
CA SER A 363 10.18 -6.22 -8.48
C SER A 363 9.40 -4.92 -8.22
N ALA A 364 8.08 -4.93 -8.46
CA ALA A 364 7.21 -3.80 -8.13
C ALA A 364 7.11 -3.56 -6.62
N VAL A 365 6.94 -4.63 -5.83
CA VAL A 365 6.96 -4.60 -4.35
C VAL A 365 8.30 -4.10 -3.83
N TRP A 366 9.41 -4.64 -4.34
CA TRP A 366 10.74 -4.20 -3.96
C TRP A 366 10.93 -2.71 -4.19
N TYR A 367 10.56 -2.20 -5.37
CA TYR A 367 10.67 -0.78 -5.70
C TYR A 367 9.79 0.08 -4.76
N TRP A 368 8.55 -0.35 -4.52
CA TRP A 368 7.63 0.29 -3.57
C TRP A 368 8.23 0.45 -2.16
N VAL A 369 8.85 -0.62 -1.64
CA VAL A 369 9.46 -0.60 -0.30
C VAL A 369 10.77 0.19 -0.30
N LYS A 370 11.67 -0.05 -1.27
CA LYS A 370 12.97 0.62 -1.40
C LYS A 370 12.83 2.14 -1.46
N HIS A 371 11.84 2.64 -2.18
CA HIS A 371 11.57 4.07 -2.28
C HIS A 371 10.64 4.62 -1.19
N SER A 372 10.29 3.80 -0.19
CA SER A 372 9.39 4.19 0.91
C SER A 372 8.07 4.80 0.43
N ALA A 373 7.54 4.34 -0.70
CA ALA A 373 6.35 4.91 -1.32
C ALA A 373 5.10 4.75 -0.42
N TYR A 374 5.09 3.72 0.44
CA TYR A 374 4.07 3.53 1.46
C TYR A 374 3.97 4.70 2.46
N VAL A 375 5.07 5.40 2.75
CA VAL A 375 5.04 6.58 3.65
C VAL A 375 4.22 7.72 3.04
N LYS A 376 4.23 7.82 1.70
CA LYS A 376 3.41 8.78 0.96
C LYS A 376 1.95 8.32 0.90
N ALA A 377 1.72 7.03 0.75
CA ALA A 377 0.37 6.47 0.81
C ALA A 377 -0.30 6.71 2.16
N ASP A 378 0.46 6.65 3.25
CA ASP A 378 -0.03 6.90 4.62
C ASP A 378 -0.48 8.36 4.85
N GLN A 379 -0.19 9.28 3.91
CA GLN A 379 -0.67 10.67 3.97
C GLN A 379 -2.15 10.82 3.60
N GLY A 380 -2.81 9.74 3.17
CA GLY A 380 -4.25 9.68 2.95
C GLY A 380 -4.63 9.41 1.50
N ALA A 381 -5.92 9.59 1.21
CA ALA A 381 -6.55 9.28 -0.08
C ALA A 381 -6.67 10.50 -1.02
N SER A 382 -5.83 11.52 -0.85
CA SER A 382 -5.89 12.75 -1.65
C SER A 382 -5.11 12.65 -2.96
N ASP A 383 -5.47 13.47 -3.93
CA ASP A 383 -4.72 13.67 -5.17
C ASP A 383 -3.25 14.01 -4.92
N ALA A 384 -2.98 14.80 -3.86
CA ALA A 384 -1.63 15.16 -3.47
C ALA A 384 -0.83 13.93 -3.02
N ALA A 385 -1.45 13.01 -2.27
CA ALA A 385 -0.82 11.75 -1.88
C ALA A 385 -0.52 10.88 -3.10
N VAL A 386 -1.51 10.69 -4.00
CA VAL A 386 -1.33 9.92 -5.25
C VAL A 386 -0.20 10.51 -6.09
N ASN A 387 -0.22 11.83 -6.33
CA ASN A 387 0.79 12.52 -7.13
C ASN A 387 2.19 12.42 -6.49
N SER A 388 2.29 12.37 -5.16
CA SER A 388 3.58 12.20 -4.48
C SER A 388 4.20 10.82 -4.72
N ILE A 389 3.38 9.79 -4.91
CA ILE A 389 3.84 8.46 -5.30
C ILE A 389 4.13 8.42 -6.80
N THR A 390 3.33 9.08 -7.63
CA THR A 390 3.61 9.22 -9.07
C THR A 390 5.00 9.81 -9.32
N ARG A 391 5.43 10.81 -8.53
CA ARG A 391 6.80 11.36 -8.62
C ARG A 391 7.89 10.35 -8.31
N ILE A 392 7.60 9.38 -7.45
CA ILE A 392 8.53 8.30 -7.12
C ILE A 392 8.61 7.34 -8.32
N VAL A 393 7.46 6.89 -8.83
CA VAL A 393 7.38 5.87 -9.88
C VAL A 393 7.83 6.38 -11.25
N ASN A 394 7.45 7.59 -11.65
CA ASN A 394 7.70 8.15 -12.98
C ASN A 394 8.75 9.29 -13.00
N GLY A 395 9.41 9.54 -11.86
CA GLY A 395 10.34 10.66 -11.72
C GLY A 395 9.66 12.04 -11.75
N ARG A 396 10.38 13.08 -12.20
CA ARG A 396 9.84 14.46 -12.23
C ARG A 396 8.73 14.67 -13.27
N ALA A 397 8.56 13.74 -14.21
CA ALA A 397 7.49 13.80 -15.20
C ALA A 397 6.14 13.48 -14.54
N MET A 398 5.16 14.37 -14.71
CA MET A 398 3.77 14.19 -14.25
C MET A 398 2.88 13.56 -15.30
N ASP A 399 3.49 12.93 -16.30
CA ASP A 399 2.76 12.21 -17.34
C ASP A 399 1.89 11.13 -16.69
N ALA A 400 0.66 11.02 -17.18
CA ALA A 400 -0.37 10.14 -16.65
C ALA A 400 -0.82 10.39 -15.19
N ALA A 401 -0.52 11.55 -14.59
CA ALA A 401 -0.91 11.82 -13.21
C ALA A 401 -2.44 11.84 -13.03
N ALA A 402 -3.21 12.32 -14.01
CA ALA A 402 -4.67 12.31 -13.95
C ALA A 402 -5.22 10.88 -13.98
N GLU A 403 -4.67 10.04 -14.84
CA GLU A 403 -5.03 8.64 -15.01
C GLU A 403 -4.70 7.82 -13.76
N ARG A 404 -3.57 8.09 -13.11
CA ARG A 404 -3.23 7.46 -11.81
C ARG A 404 -4.21 7.87 -10.70
N ARG A 405 -4.68 9.12 -10.70
CA ARG A 405 -5.72 9.58 -9.76
C ARG A 405 -7.07 8.92 -10.04
N ALA A 406 -7.46 8.80 -11.30
CA ALA A 406 -8.66 8.06 -11.70
C ALA A 406 -8.56 6.58 -11.27
N ASN A 407 -7.45 5.90 -11.59
CA ASN A 407 -7.21 4.53 -11.13
C ASN A 407 -7.29 4.41 -9.60
N PHE A 408 -6.79 5.40 -8.86
CA PHE A 408 -6.90 5.42 -7.41
C PHE A 408 -8.36 5.54 -6.95
N HIS A 409 -9.05 6.62 -7.31
CA HIS A 409 -10.37 6.95 -6.77
C HIS A 409 -11.48 6.05 -7.28
N GLU A 410 -11.41 5.61 -8.54
CA GLU A 410 -12.50 4.92 -9.21
C GLU A 410 -12.37 3.40 -9.12
N LEU A 411 -11.13 2.87 -9.08
CA LEU A 411 -10.89 1.42 -9.14
C LEU A 411 -10.35 0.88 -7.82
N THR A 412 -9.18 1.35 -7.40
CA THR A 412 -8.41 0.67 -6.36
C THR A 412 -8.84 1.03 -4.95
N TYR A 413 -9.14 2.30 -4.66
CA TYR A 413 -9.60 2.71 -3.34
C TYR A 413 -10.95 2.07 -2.98
N PRO A 414 -11.97 2.05 -3.86
CA PRO A 414 -13.21 1.31 -3.59
C PRO A 414 -13.01 -0.20 -3.46
N ALA A 415 -12.09 -0.80 -4.23
CA ALA A 415 -11.85 -2.24 -4.17
C ALA A 415 -11.27 -2.70 -2.83
N PHE A 416 -10.50 -1.85 -2.13
CA PHE A 416 -9.86 -2.20 -0.87
C PHE A 416 -10.53 -1.60 0.38
N LYS A 417 -11.45 -0.64 0.24
CA LYS A 417 -12.08 0.11 1.34
C LYS A 417 -12.95 -0.75 2.27
#